data_AF-A0A4V2B2J5-F1
#
_entry.id   AF-A0A4V2B2J5-F1
#
_cell.length_a   1.000
_cell.length_b   1.000
_cell.length_c   1.000
_cell.angle_alpha   90.00
_cell.angle_beta   90.00
_cell.angle_gamma   90.00
#
_symmetry.space_group_name_H-M   'P 1'
#
loop_
_entity.id
_entity.type
_entity.pdbx_description
1 polymer ?
#
loop_
_entity_poly.entity_id
_entity_poly.type
_entity_poly.pdbx_seq_one_letter_code
_entity_poly.pdbx_strand_id
1 'polypeptide(L)'
;MKKVLPLSFLILVSVLIALFFFRNSVNDNPNLKKFRESPLSADQAGTYKVRLTATQKAKGAQAATIAEIAGQLIQYEQSPGHFVSRWTQITALSIQGRPASAEE
;
A
#
# COMPACT_ATOMS: atom_id res chain seq x y z
N MET A 1 -24.49 24.67 24.46
CA MET A 1 -24.43 23.66 25.54
C MET A 1 -23.19 22.80 25.32
N LYS A 2 -22.15 22.90 26.18
CA LYS A 2 -20.92 22.12 26.05
C LYS A 2 -21.20 20.68 26.52
N LYS A 3 -21.15 19.71 25.62
CA LYS A 3 -21.30 18.28 25.97
C LYS A 3 -20.04 17.85 26.71
N VAL A 4 -20.12 17.74 28.03
CA VAL A 4 -19.03 17.25 28.88
C VAL A 4 -19.07 15.72 28.79
N LEU A 5 -18.11 15.10 28.10
CA LEU A 5 -18.01 13.65 28.08
C LEU A 5 -17.56 13.16 29.46
N PRO A 6 -18.21 12.13 30.02
CA PRO A 6 -17.81 11.57 31.31
C PRO A 6 -16.42 10.93 31.19
N LEU A 7 -15.58 11.15 32.20
CA LEU A 7 -14.19 10.67 32.24
C LEU A 7 -14.08 9.15 32.04
N SER A 8 -15.09 8.39 32.49
CA SER A 8 -15.20 6.95 32.29
C SER A 8 -15.27 6.54 30.81
N PHE A 9 -15.92 7.35 29.97
CA PHE A 9 -16.01 7.09 28.54
C PHE A 9 -14.66 7.33 27.85
N LEU A 10 -13.92 8.36 28.26
CA LEU A 10 -12.57 8.63 27.77
C LEU A 10 -11.60 7.49 28.11
N ILE A 11 -11.69 6.95 29.33
CA ILE A 11 -10.87 5.81 29.76
C ILE A 11 -11.23 4.56 28.93
N LEU A 12 -12.52 4.27 28.73
CA LEU A 12 -12.96 3.11 27.96
C LEU A 12 -12.46 3.17 26.51
N VAL A 13 -12.57 4.33 25.86
CA VAL A 13 -12.07 4.54 24.49
C VAL A 13 -10.56 4.37 24.43
N SER A 14 -9.82 4.92 25.40
CA SER A 14 -8.36 4.74 25.49
C SER A 14 -7.97 3.26 25.60
N VAL A 15 -8.67 2.48 26.42
CA VAL A 15 -8.39 1.05 26.61
C VAL A 15 -8.70 0.25 25.34
N LEU A 16 -9.81 0.56 24.67
CA LEU A 16 -10.17 -0.08 23.39
C LEU A 16 -9.15 0.21 22.30
N ILE A 17 -8.67 1.46 22.20
CA ILE A 17 -7.63 1.84 21.24
C ILE A 17 -6.31 1.12 21.57
N ALA A 18 -5.90 1.09 22.84
CA ALA A 18 -4.68 0.39 23.26
C ALA A 18 -4.75 -1.11 22.97
N LEU A 19 -5.88 -1.76 23.26
CA LEU A 19 -6.11 -3.18 22.95
C LEU A 19 -6.12 -3.44 21.44
N PHE A 20 -6.66 -2.53 20.63
CA PHE A 20 -6.63 -2.66 19.17
C PHE A 20 -5.19 -2.63 18.64
N PHE A 21 -4.36 -1.70 19.10
CA PHE A 21 -2.95 -1.63 18.70
C PHE A 21 -2.11 -2.79 19.25
N PHE A 22 -2.40 -3.28 20.45
CA PHE A 22 -1.73 -4.46 21.00
C PHE A 22 -2.09 -5.75 20.25
N ARG A 23 -3.33 -5.88 19.80
CA ARG A 23 -3.85 -7.10 19.14
C ARG A 23 -3.61 -7.12 17.64
N ASN A 24 -3.49 -5.94 17.01
CA ASN A 24 -3.08 -5.75 15.63
C ASN A 24 -1.71 -5.06 15.57
N SER A 25 -0.69 -5.67 16.18
CA SER A 25 0.69 -5.27 15.94
C SER A 25 1.02 -5.53 14.46
N VAL A 26 0.90 -4.50 13.63
CA VAL A 26 1.38 -4.51 12.23
C VAL A 26 2.89 -4.84 12.16
N ASN A 27 3.58 -4.82 13.31
CA ASN A 27 4.99 -5.16 13.45
C ASN A 27 5.29 -6.67 13.62
N ASP A 28 4.29 -7.54 13.77
CA ASP A 28 4.52 -8.96 14.08
C ASP A 28 4.57 -9.88 12.85
N ASN A 29 4.62 -9.34 11.63
CA ASN A 29 4.92 -10.18 10.48
C ASN A 29 6.44 -10.40 10.41
N PRO A 30 6.96 -11.61 10.72
CA PRO A 30 8.39 -11.87 10.72
C PRO A 30 9.04 -11.63 9.35
N ASN A 31 8.26 -11.66 8.27
CA ASN A 31 8.72 -11.32 6.92
C ASN A 31 8.94 -9.82 6.74
N LEU A 32 8.11 -8.97 7.36
CA LEU A 32 8.29 -7.51 7.35
C LEU A 32 9.50 -7.08 8.21
N LYS A 33 9.80 -7.82 9.28
CA LYS A 33 11.00 -7.60 10.09
C LYS A 33 12.27 -7.99 9.33
N LYS A 34 12.30 -9.18 8.70
CA LYS A 34 13.41 -9.61 7.84
C LYS A 34 13.63 -8.68 6.63
N PHE A 35 12.56 -8.08 6.10
CA PHE A 35 12.62 -7.07 5.03
C PHE A 35 13.35 -5.77 5.44
N ARG A 36 13.24 -5.35 6.72
CA ARG A 36 13.91 -4.14 7.23
C ARG A 36 15.37 -4.39 7.60
N GLU A 37 15.70 -5.60 8.03
CA GLU A 37 17.02 -5.94 8.60
C GLU A 37 17.96 -6.64 7.60
N SER A 38 17.46 -7.21 6.50
CA SER A 38 18.30 -7.85 5.49
C SER A 38 17.93 -7.40 4.08
N PRO A 39 18.88 -6.88 3.27
CA PRO A 39 18.69 -6.76 1.84
C PRO A 39 18.62 -8.19 1.31
N LEU A 40 17.40 -8.72 1.18
CA LEU A 40 17.13 -10.09 0.74
C LEU A 40 17.96 -10.40 -0.51
N SER A 41 18.92 -11.31 -0.40
CA SER A 41 19.48 -12.00 -1.55
C SER A 41 18.44 -13.05 -1.99
N ALA A 42 17.35 -12.57 -2.57
CA ALA A 42 16.43 -13.43 -3.32
C ALA A 42 16.94 -13.44 -4.76
N ASP A 43 17.16 -14.63 -5.32
CA ASP A 43 17.40 -14.75 -6.76
C ASP A 43 16.28 -13.99 -7.48
N GLN A 44 16.67 -13.00 -8.28
CA GLN A 44 15.75 -12.14 -8.98
C GLN A 44 14.95 -13.02 -9.95
N ALA A 45 13.69 -13.28 -9.60
CA ALA A 45 12.79 -14.13 -10.38
C ALA A 45 12.44 -13.48 -11.73
N GLY A 46 12.48 -12.14 -11.80
CA GLY A 46 12.37 -11.42 -13.07
C GLY A 46 12.22 -9.91 -12.94
N THR A 47 12.36 -9.22 -14.07
CA THR A 47 12.03 -7.80 -14.23
C THR A 47 10.93 -7.64 -15.26
N TYR A 48 9.91 -6.87 -14.93
CA TYR A 48 8.73 -6.67 -15.74
C TYR A 48 8.48 -5.18 -15.99
N LYS A 49 8.12 -4.84 -17.23
CA LYS A 49 7.54 -3.54 -17.55
C LYS A 49 6.03 -3.64 -17.34
N VAL A 50 5.50 -2.83 -16.43
CA VAL A 50 4.09 -2.91 -16.02
C VAL A 50 3.41 -1.57 -16.23
N ARG A 51 2.16 -1.61 -16.68
CA ARG A 51 1.27 -0.46 -16.83
C ARG A 51 -0.08 -0.82 -16.20
N LEU A 52 -0.44 -0.12 -15.13
CA LEU A 52 -1.74 -0.25 -14.46
C LEU A 52 -2.57 0.99 -14.76
N THR A 53 -3.81 0.77 -15.21
CA THR A 53 -4.75 1.84 -15.55
C THR A 53 -6.03 1.67 -14.75
N ALA A 54 -6.42 2.70 -13.99
CA ALA A 54 -7.74 2.79 -13.39
C ALA A 54 -8.68 3.52 -14.35
N THR A 55 -9.83 2.92 -14.64
CA THR A 55 -10.85 3.51 -15.52
C THR A 55 -12.15 3.75 -14.77
N GLN A 56 -12.85 4.82 -15.11
CA GLN A 56 -14.18 5.13 -14.61
C GLN A 56 -15.16 5.20 -15.78
N LYS A 57 -16.32 4.58 -15.62
CA LYS A 57 -17.39 4.59 -16.62
C LYS A 57 -18.70 5.03 -15.97
N ALA A 58 -19.22 6.18 -16.39
CA ALA A 58 -20.58 6.61 -16.03
C ALA A 58 -21.62 5.89 -16.90
N LYS A 59 -22.87 5.79 -16.41
CA LYS A 59 -23.97 5.16 -17.16
C LYS A 59 -24.18 5.90 -18.49
N GLY A 60 -24.06 5.18 -19.60
CA GLY A 60 -24.22 5.74 -20.96
C GLY A 60 -22.97 6.42 -21.53
N ALA A 61 -21.84 6.45 -20.81
CA ALA A 61 -20.58 7.04 -21.28
C ALA A 61 -19.53 5.98 -21.65
N GLN A 62 -18.50 6.40 -22.40
CA GLN A 62 -17.30 5.59 -22.62
C GLN A 62 -16.43 5.57 -21.35
N ALA A 63 -15.65 4.51 -21.17
CA ALA A 63 -14.72 4.41 -20.04
C ALA A 63 -13.57 5.41 -20.23
N ALA A 64 -13.31 6.22 -19.21
CA ALA A 64 -12.22 7.17 -19.19
C ALA A 64 -11.14 6.71 -18.20
N THR A 65 -9.87 6.81 -18.59
CA THR A 65 -8.75 6.55 -17.67
C THR A 65 -8.66 7.69 -16.67
N ILE A 66 -8.78 7.35 -15.38
CA ILE A 66 -8.73 8.32 -14.27
C ILE A 66 -7.42 8.24 -13.50
N ALA A 67 -6.66 7.15 -13.64
CA ALA A 67 -5.30 7.09 -13.14
C ALA A 67 -4.48 6.10 -13.94
N GLU A 68 -3.19 6.37 -14.05
CA GLU A 68 -2.22 5.48 -14.68
C GLU A 68 -0.94 5.47 -13.85
N ILE A 69 -0.39 4.28 -13.64
CA ILE A 69 0.98 4.09 -13.18
C ILE A 69 1.69 3.12 -14.13
N ALA A 70 2.83 3.54 -14.66
CA ALA A 70 3.67 2.72 -15.53
C ALA A 70 5.11 2.75 -15.03
N GLY A 71 5.82 1.64 -15.18
CA GLY A 71 7.19 1.53 -14.72
C GLY A 71 7.75 0.12 -14.77
N GLN A 72 8.76 -0.12 -13.95
CA GLN A 72 9.42 -1.41 -13.82
C GLN A 72 9.15 -2.00 -12.44
N LEU A 73 8.71 -3.26 -12.43
CA LEU A 73 8.65 -4.11 -11.26
C LEU A 73 9.79 -5.12 -11.31
N ILE A 74 10.37 -5.38 -10.15
CA ILE A 74 11.20 -6.55 -9.92
C ILE A 74 10.40 -7.54 -9.07
N GLN A 75 10.47 -8.81 -9.40
CA GLN A 75 9.83 -9.89 -8.67
C GLN A 75 10.89 -10.76 -8.03
N TYR A 76 10.66 -11.12 -6.78
CA TYR A 76 11.53 -11.98 -5.99
C TYR A 76 10.72 -13.15 -5.45
N GLU A 77 11.32 -14.33 -5.43
CA GLU A 77 10.75 -15.46 -4.71
C GLU A 77 11.12 -15.35 -3.23
N GLN A 78 10.12 -15.10 -2.38
CA GLN A 78 10.30 -14.92 -0.94
C GLN A 78 10.45 -16.28 -0.22
N SER A 79 9.74 -17.29 -0.72
CA SER A 79 9.80 -18.69 -0.32
C SER A 79 9.31 -19.54 -1.49
N PRO A 80 9.61 -20.85 -1.56
CA PRO A 80 9.20 -21.69 -2.69
C PRO A 80 7.72 -21.50 -3.07
N GLY A 81 7.47 -21.00 -4.28
CA GLY A 81 6.14 -20.73 -4.84
C GLY A 81 5.49 -19.39 -4.41
N HIS A 82 6.13 -18.59 -3.55
CA HIS A 82 5.63 -17.30 -3.09
C HIS A 82 6.46 -16.15 -3.65
N PHE A 83 5.85 -15.34 -4.50
CA PHE A 83 6.52 -14.22 -5.15
C PHE A 83 6.01 -12.87 -4.66
N VAL A 84 6.94 -11.93 -4.48
CA VAL A 84 6.65 -10.54 -4.12
C VAL A 84 7.22 -9.62 -5.19
N SER A 85 6.43 -8.61 -5.57
CA SER A 85 6.82 -7.61 -6.56
C SER A 85 7.06 -6.25 -5.90
N ARG A 86 8.13 -5.57 -6.32
CA ARG A 86 8.50 -4.22 -5.87
C ARG A 86 8.73 -3.32 -7.08
N TRP A 87 8.25 -2.07 -7.02
CA TRP A 87 8.61 -1.04 -8.00
C TRP A 87 10.08 -0.66 -7.87
N THR A 88 10.83 -0.78 -8.96
CA THR A 88 12.20 -0.26 -9.06
C THR A 88 12.22 1.12 -9.68
N GLN A 89 11.29 1.39 -10.59
CA GLN A 89 11.17 2.66 -11.29
C GLN A 89 9.72 2.92 -11.64
N ILE A 90 9.25 4.15 -11.44
CA ILE A 90 7.97 4.64 -11.98
C ILE A 90 8.31 5.63 -13.10
N THR A 91 7.89 5.32 -14.32
CA THR A 91 8.15 6.14 -15.52
C THR A 91 6.98 7.03 -15.90
N ALA A 92 5.77 6.67 -15.49
CA ALA A 92 4.60 7.51 -15.66
C ALA A 92 3.69 7.34 -14.44
N LEU A 93 3.23 8.45 -13.89
CA LEU A 93 2.17 8.49 -12.90
C LEU A 93 1.24 9.61 -13.32
N SER A 94 -0.04 9.32 -13.51
CA SER A 94 -1.03 10.33 -13.85
C SER A 94 -2.34 10.10 -13.13
N ILE A 95 -3.05 11.19 -12.83
CA ILE A 95 -4.40 11.22 -12.30
C ILE A 95 -5.23 12.13 -13.20
N GLN A 96 -6.33 11.60 -13.74
CA GLN A 96 -7.23 12.28 -14.68
C GLN A 96 -6.49 12.92 -15.87
N GLY A 97 -5.46 12.22 -16.37
CA GLY A 97 -4.63 12.68 -17.48
C GLY A 97 -3.59 13.75 -17.14
N ARG A 98 -3.44 14.13 -15.87
CA ARG A 98 -2.39 15.04 -15.40
C ARG A 98 -1.25 14.24 -14.77
N PRO A 99 0.02 14.56 -15.06
CA PRO A 99 1.13 13.93 -14.37
C PRO A 99 1.00 14.20 -12.86
N ALA A 100 1.12 13.15 -12.07
CA ALA A 100 1.18 13.24 -10.62
C ALA A 100 2.62 12.97 -10.18
N SER A 101 3.17 13.85 -9.35
CA SER A 101 4.41 13.61 -8.63
C SER A 101 4.10 12.90 -7.31
N ALA A 102 5.03 12.05 -6.88
CA ALA A 102 5.12 11.70 -5.46
C ALA A 102 5.75 12.91 -4.77
N GLU A 103 4.94 13.86 -4.30
CA GLU A 103 5.43 14.86 -3.33
C GLU A 103 5.47 14.21 -1.94
N GLU A 104 6.61 14.41 -1.26
CA GLU A 104 7.05 13.84 0.03
C GLU A 104 6.12 14.15 1.22
#